data_AF-A0A093XGR4-F1
#
_entry.id   AF-A0A093XGR4-F1
#
_cell.length_a   1.000
_cell.length_b   1.000
_cell.length_c   1.000
_cell.angle_alpha   90.00
_cell.angle_beta   90.00
_cell.angle_gamma   90.00
#
_symmetry.space_group_name_H-M   'P 1'
#
loop_
_entity.id
_entity.type
_entity.pdbx_description
1 polymer ?
#
loop_
_entity_poly.entity_id
_entity_poly.type
_entity_poly.pdbx_seq_one_letter_code
_entity_poly.pdbx_strand_id
1 'polypeptide(L)'
;GTEEGEEKKIAALGVHLRRNVTSYGVGLNVSTDLRWFDRIVACGIEGKGVTSMVAEGVEAQTLGSVADVWVGGFADEVGAEVRAIEEGELLEQLGVESLEGLEDLSGNGGGI
;
A
#
# COMPACT_ATOMS: atom_id res chain seq x y z
N GLY A 1 -6.77 -32.51 -13.54
CA GLY A 1 -7.21 -31.81 -12.32
C GLY A 1 -6.81 -30.38 -12.50
N THR A 2 -7.74 -29.45 -12.31
CA THR A 2 -7.41 -28.02 -12.29
C THR A 2 -6.63 -27.83 -10.99
N GLU A 3 -5.34 -27.50 -11.09
CA GLU A 3 -4.56 -27.14 -9.91
C GLU A 3 -5.16 -25.85 -9.35
N GLU A 4 -5.77 -25.92 -8.16
CA GLU A 4 -6.08 -24.72 -7.39
C GLU A 4 -4.75 -24.02 -7.14
N GLY A 5 -4.50 -22.90 -7.81
CA GLY A 5 -3.27 -22.13 -7.64
C GLY A 5 -3.11 -21.78 -6.16
N GLU A 6 -1.91 -22.01 -5.62
CA GLU A 6 -1.58 -21.69 -4.24
C GLU A 6 -2.03 -20.27 -3.91
N GLU A 7 -2.85 -20.10 -2.87
CA GLU A 7 -3.33 -18.78 -2.45
C GLU A 7 -2.15 -17.92 -2.00
N LYS A 8 -1.91 -16.79 -2.67
CA LYS A 8 -0.83 -15.85 -2.35
C LYS A 8 -1.36 -14.52 -1.83
N LYS A 9 -0.68 -13.97 -0.83
CA LYS A 9 -1.01 -12.69 -0.19
C LYS A 9 -0.53 -11.52 -1.05
N ILE A 10 -1.47 -10.72 -1.58
CA ILE A 10 -1.17 -9.51 -2.36
C ILE A 10 -1.07 -8.23 -1.50
N ALA A 11 -1.66 -8.22 -0.31
CA ALA A 11 -1.66 -7.05 0.57
C ALA A 11 -1.61 -7.44 2.05
N ALA A 12 -1.07 -6.55 2.88
CA ALA A 12 -1.15 -6.61 4.34
C ALA A 12 -2.08 -5.53 4.87
N LEU A 13 -2.93 -5.87 5.83
CA LEU A 13 -3.80 -4.93 6.54
C LEU A 13 -3.39 -4.91 8.02
N GLY A 14 -3.09 -3.73 8.52
CA GLY A 14 -2.92 -3.47 9.94
C GLY A 14 -3.89 -2.38 10.36
N VAL A 15 -4.64 -2.58 11.44
CA VAL A 15 -5.56 -1.57 11.97
C VAL A 15 -5.35 -1.48 13.47
N HIS A 16 -5.21 -0.25 13.96
CA HIS A 16 -5.25 0.05 15.38
C HIS A 16 -6.28 1.14 15.64
N LEU A 17 -7.08 0.98 16.70
CA LEU A 17 -8.09 1.96 17.08
C LEU A 17 -7.79 2.48 18.48
N ARG A 18 -7.63 3.80 18.61
CA ARG A 18 -7.45 4.46 19.90
C ARG A 18 -8.16 5.79 19.90
N ARG A 19 -8.98 6.05 20.94
CA ARG A 19 -9.74 7.31 21.09
C ARG A 19 -10.56 7.66 19.83
N ASN A 20 -11.22 6.66 19.24
CA ASN A 20 -12.01 6.77 18.01
C ASN A 20 -11.22 7.20 16.75
N VAL A 21 -9.89 7.10 16.77
CA VAL A 21 -9.02 7.35 15.63
C VAL A 21 -8.34 6.05 15.24
N THR A 22 -8.43 5.69 13.96
CA THR A 22 -7.71 4.54 13.39
C THR A 22 -6.28 4.93 12.99
N SER A 23 -5.36 3.98 13.04
CA SER A 23 -3.96 4.14 12.64
C SER A 23 -3.47 2.88 11.92
N TYR A 24 -2.33 3.01 11.23
CA TYR A 24 -1.79 2.07 10.23
C TYR A 24 -2.53 2.15 8.88
N GLY A 25 -2.92 1.03 8.28
CA GLY A 25 -3.53 1.01 6.96
C GLY A 25 -3.26 -0.27 6.18
N VAL A 26 -3.16 -0.13 4.86
CA VAL A 26 -2.94 -1.23 3.93
C VAL A 26 -1.59 -1.06 3.23
N GLY A 27 -0.81 -2.14 3.19
CA GLY A 27 0.34 -2.28 2.30
C GLY A 27 -0.02 -3.19 1.14
N LEU A 28 -0.30 -2.61 -0.04
CA LEU A 28 -0.59 -3.33 -1.27
C LEU A 28 0.71 -3.55 -2.07
N ASN A 29 0.99 -4.80 -2.45
CA ASN A 29 2.17 -5.12 -3.25
C ASN A 29 1.90 -4.83 -4.74
N VAL A 30 2.41 -3.70 -5.24
CA VAL A 30 2.25 -3.33 -6.67
C VAL A 30 3.39 -3.94 -7.49
N SER A 31 4.60 -3.40 -7.32
CA SER A 31 5.85 -3.85 -7.96
C SER A 31 6.89 -4.26 -6.91
N THR A 32 6.43 -4.60 -5.70
CA THR A 32 7.25 -4.93 -4.54
C THR A 32 8.23 -6.06 -4.82
N ASP A 33 9.50 -5.89 -4.45
CA ASP A 33 10.48 -6.98 -4.46
C ASP A 33 10.15 -8.01 -3.38
N LEU A 34 9.57 -9.13 -3.80
CA LEU A 34 9.05 -10.15 -2.90
C LEU A 34 10.15 -10.90 -2.12
N ARG A 35 11.42 -10.82 -2.54
CA ARG A 35 12.56 -11.46 -1.84
C ARG A 35 12.79 -10.93 -0.44
N TRP A 36 12.26 -9.73 -0.12
CA TRP A 36 12.31 -9.19 1.23
C TRP A 36 11.42 -9.97 2.21
N PHE A 37 10.35 -10.61 1.73
CA PHE A 37 9.50 -11.44 2.57
C PHE A 37 10.20 -12.74 3.01
N ASP A 38 11.17 -13.24 2.24
CA ASP A 38 11.98 -14.41 2.63
C ASP A 38 12.86 -14.14 3.86
N ARG A 39 13.07 -12.86 4.20
CA ARG A 39 13.92 -12.43 5.32
C ARG A 39 13.15 -12.23 6.62
N ILE A 40 11.82 -12.29 6.58
CA ILE A 40 10.96 -12.06 7.74
C ILE A 40 9.99 -13.22 7.92
N VAL A 41 9.70 -13.57 9.17
CA VAL A 41 8.54 -14.43 9.45
C VAL A 41 7.33 -13.53 9.49
N ALA A 42 6.58 -13.45 8.40
CA ALA A 42 5.30 -12.75 8.37
C ALA A 42 4.25 -13.56 9.17
N CYS A 43 4.35 -13.54 10.50
CA CYS A 43 3.43 -14.28 11.37
C CYS A 43 1.97 -13.84 11.14
N GLY A 44 1.11 -14.79 10.76
CA GLY A 44 -0.34 -14.63 10.77
C GLY A 44 -1.10 -15.50 9.76
N ILE A 45 -0.46 -15.92 8.66
CA ILE A 45 -1.08 -16.77 7.64
C ILE A 45 -0.07 -17.86 7.27
N GLU A 46 -0.07 -18.95 8.04
CA GLU A 46 0.82 -20.09 7.78
C GLU A 46 0.49 -20.70 6.40
N GLY A 47 1.54 -20.99 5.62
CA GLY A 47 1.42 -21.78 4.39
C GLY A 47 1.00 -21.02 3.12
N LYS A 48 0.91 -19.68 3.13
CA LYS A 48 0.58 -18.89 1.93
C LYS A 48 1.75 -18.04 1.47
N GLY A 49 2.13 -18.17 0.20
CA GLY A 49 3.14 -17.33 -0.42
C GLY A 49 2.72 -15.85 -0.49
N VAL A 50 3.63 -14.97 -0.85
CA VAL A 50 3.32 -13.56 -1.16
C VAL A 50 3.33 -13.32 -2.67
N THR A 51 2.56 -12.35 -3.13
CA THR A 51 2.55 -11.93 -4.52
C THR A 51 2.47 -10.41 -4.65
N SER A 52 2.55 -9.90 -5.88
CA SER A 52 2.37 -8.50 -6.25
C SER A 52 1.52 -8.40 -7.52
N MET A 53 0.96 -7.23 -7.80
CA MET A 53 0.22 -6.98 -9.05
C MET A 53 1.06 -7.36 -10.28
N VAL A 54 2.34 -6.98 -10.30
CA VAL A 54 3.27 -7.34 -11.39
C VAL A 54 3.48 -8.85 -11.48
N ALA A 55 3.63 -9.55 -10.34
CA ALA A 55 3.78 -11.01 -10.34
C ALA A 55 2.52 -11.75 -10.81
N GLU A 56 1.34 -11.17 -10.64
CA GLU A 56 0.07 -11.66 -11.16
C GLU A 56 -0.22 -11.21 -12.61
N GLY A 57 0.74 -10.56 -13.28
CA GLY A 57 0.65 -10.18 -14.70
C GLY A 57 -0.07 -8.86 -14.98
N VAL A 58 -0.28 -8.02 -13.96
CA VAL A 58 -0.83 -6.68 -14.16
C VAL A 58 0.28 -5.72 -14.62
N GLU A 59 0.27 -5.37 -15.89
CA GLU A 59 1.29 -4.50 -16.51
C GLU A 59 0.92 -2.99 -16.43
N ALA A 60 1.93 -2.14 -16.71
CA ALA A 60 1.79 -0.68 -16.90
C ALA A 60 1.24 0.12 -15.69
N GLN A 61 1.44 -0.37 -14.47
CA GLN A 61 1.00 0.32 -13.25
C GLN A 61 2.04 1.37 -12.81
N THR A 62 1.58 2.61 -12.60
CA THR A 62 2.33 3.62 -11.84
C THR A 62 1.78 3.67 -10.42
N LEU A 63 2.58 4.12 -9.45
CA LEU A 63 2.07 4.31 -8.09
C LEU A 63 0.86 5.27 -8.07
N GLY A 64 0.90 6.32 -8.89
CA GLY A 64 -0.21 7.26 -9.04
C GLY A 64 -1.49 6.60 -9.56
N SER A 65 -1.40 5.83 -10.65
CA SER A 65 -2.58 5.16 -11.21
C SER A 65 -3.19 4.14 -10.25
N VAL A 66 -2.37 3.44 -9.46
CA VAL A 66 -2.87 2.53 -8.41
C VAL A 66 -3.49 3.32 -7.27
N ALA A 67 -2.88 4.43 -6.86
CA ALA A 67 -3.41 5.29 -5.80
C ALA A 67 -4.77 5.89 -6.17
N ASP A 68 -4.95 6.33 -7.42
CA ASP A 68 -6.23 6.89 -7.90
C ASP A 68 -7.37 5.86 -7.79
N VAL A 69 -7.11 4.62 -8.24
CA VAL A 69 -8.09 3.52 -8.14
C VAL A 69 -8.34 3.16 -6.68
N TRP A 70 -7.29 3.09 -5.86
CA TRP A 70 -7.38 2.77 -4.44
C TRP A 70 -8.22 3.79 -3.67
N VAL A 71 -7.95 5.08 -3.84
CA VAL A 71 -8.66 6.17 -3.15
C VAL A 71 -10.14 6.18 -3.52
N GLY A 72 -10.46 6.01 -4.80
CA GLY A 72 -11.86 5.89 -5.25
C GLY A 72 -12.57 4.71 -4.59
N GLY A 73 -12.01 3.50 -4.73
CA GLY A 73 -12.62 2.30 -4.16
C GLY A 73 -12.72 2.31 -2.64
N PHE A 74 -11.71 2.86 -1.95
CA PHE A 74 -11.75 3.00 -0.49
C PHE A 74 -12.82 3.98 -0.05
N ALA A 75 -12.91 5.15 -0.69
CA ALA A 75 -13.91 6.16 -0.37
C ALA A 75 -15.34 5.65 -0.56
N ASP A 76 -15.59 4.92 -1.65
CA ASP A 76 -16.89 4.27 -1.90
C ASP A 76 -17.25 3.28 -0.77
N GLU A 77 -16.29 2.44 -0.36
CA GLU A 77 -16.51 1.43 0.69
C GLU A 77 -16.75 2.06 2.07
N VAL A 78 -16.04 3.14 2.41
CA VAL A 78 -16.21 3.83 3.70
C VAL A 78 -17.30 4.89 3.70
N GLY A 79 -17.95 5.16 2.55
CA GLY A 79 -18.96 6.20 2.40
C GLY A 79 -18.41 7.61 2.58
N ALA A 80 -17.21 7.89 2.07
CA ALA A 80 -16.53 9.18 2.16
C ALA A 80 -16.48 9.90 0.81
N GLU A 81 -16.33 11.22 0.86
CA GLU A 81 -16.06 12.04 -0.32
C GLU A 81 -14.56 12.27 -0.48
N VAL A 82 -14.07 12.14 -1.72
CA VAL A 82 -12.67 12.44 -2.06
C VAL A 82 -12.57 13.89 -2.49
N ARG A 83 -11.62 14.63 -1.91
CA ARG A 83 -11.27 15.98 -2.33
C ARG A 83 -9.79 16.05 -2.67
N ALA A 84 -9.49 16.60 -3.85
CA ALA A 84 -8.13 16.99 -4.18
C ALA A 84 -7.72 18.22 -3.36
N ILE A 85 -6.49 18.21 -2.85
CA ILE A 85 -5.92 19.27 -2.03
C ILE A 85 -4.59 19.66 -2.67
N GLU A 86 -4.35 20.96 -2.86
CA GLU A 86 -3.06 21.46 -3.33
C GLU A 86 -2.00 21.29 -2.23
N GLU A 87 -0.75 21.04 -2.60
CA GLU A 87 0.33 20.80 -1.62
C GLU A 87 0.44 21.92 -0.57
N GLY A 88 0.28 23.18 -0.98
CA GLY A 88 0.30 24.31 -0.05
C GLY A 88 -0.83 24.27 0.99
N GLU A 89 -2.05 23.90 0.58
CA GLU A 89 -3.19 23.72 1.50
C GLU A 89 -2.94 22.52 2.44
N LEU A 90 -2.35 21.43 1.93
CA LEU A 90 -2.01 20.26 2.73
C LEU A 90 -0.98 20.59 3.82
N LEU A 91 0.10 21.28 3.46
CA LEU A 91 1.16 21.70 4.38
C LEU A 91 0.61 22.59 5.50
N GLU A 92 -0.25 23.55 5.16
CA GLU A 92 -0.93 24.41 6.13
C GLU A 92 -1.79 23.61 7.12
N GLN A 93 -2.58 22.65 6.63
CA GLN A 93 -3.42 21.80 7.48
C GLN A 93 -2.59 20.88 8.40
N LEU A 94 -1.45 20.39 7.92
CA LEU A 94 -0.54 19.53 8.68
C LEU A 94 0.34 20.33 9.66
N GLY A 95 0.42 21.65 9.50
CA GLY A 95 1.30 22.49 10.31
C GLY A 95 2.78 22.21 10.08
N VAL A 96 3.16 21.80 8.87
CA VAL A 96 4.55 21.49 8.49
C VAL A 96 4.98 22.35 7.31
N GLU A 97 6.28 22.69 7.24
CA GLU A 97 6.81 23.63 6.23
C GLU A 97 7.18 22.95 4.91
N SER A 98 7.44 21.64 4.92
CA SER A 98 7.82 20.85 3.74
C SER A 98 7.49 19.37 3.91
N LEU A 99 7.29 18.67 2.79
CA LEU A 99 7.20 17.20 2.74
C LEU A 99 8.58 16.52 2.54
N GLU A 100 9.67 17.30 2.40
CA GLU A 100 11.03 16.78 2.28
C GLU A 100 11.34 15.79 3.42
N GLY A 101 11.72 14.56 3.06
CA GLY A 101 11.95 13.44 4.00
C GLY A 101 10.85 12.38 4.06
N LEU A 102 9.69 12.59 3.42
CA LEU A 102 8.65 11.56 3.22
C LEU A 102 8.82 10.75 1.92
N GLU A 103 9.69 11.19 1.01
CA GLU A 103 9.90 10.63 -0.33
C GLU A 103 10.60 9.25 -0.32
N ASP A 104 11.29 8.93 0.78
CA ASP A 104 12.11 7.71 0.95
C ASP A 104 11.28 6.44 1.18
N LEU A 105 9.96 6.56 1.29
CA LEU A 105 9.04 5.42 1.43
C LEU A 105 8.74 4.72 0.09
N SER A 106 9.15 5.30 -1.04
CA SER A 106 8.92 4.75 -2.39
C SER A 106 9.91 3.62 -2.77
N GLY A 107 10.89 3.29 -1.92
CA GLY A 107 11.67 2.06 -2.04
C GLY A 107 12.47 1.89 -3.33
N ASN A 108 12.85 2.98 -4.00
CA ASN A 108 13.79 2.93 -5.12
C ASN A 108 15.24 3.20 -4.64
N GLY A 109 15.63 2.53 -3.56
CA GLY A 109 16.98 2.53 -3.01
C GLY A 109 17.90 1.59 -3.78
N GLY A 110 18.27 1.95 -5.01
CA GLY A 110 19.45 1.42 -5.66
C GLY A 110 20.67 2.22 -5.20
N GLY A 111 21.47 1.69 -4.29
CA GLY A 111 22.74 2.33 -3.91
C GLY A 111 23.38 1.80 -2.62
N ILE A 112 24.42 0.97 -2.84
CA ILE A 112 25.48 0.46 -1.94
C ILE A 112 25.11 -0.46 -0.76
#